data_AF-A0A524C710-F1
#
_entry.id   AF-A0A524C710-F1
#
_cell.length_a   1.000
_cell.length_b   1.000
_cell.length_c   1.000
_cell.angle_alpha   90.00
_cell.angle_beta   90.00
_cell.angle_gamma   90.00
#
_symmetry.space_group_name_H-M   'P 1'
#
loop_
_entity.id
_entity.type
_entity.pdbx_description
1 polymer ?
#
loop_
_entity_poly.entity_id
_entity_poly.type
_entity_poly.pdbx_seq_one_letter_code
_entity_poly.pdbx_strand_id
1 'polypeptide(L)'
;MFIKLAFLIKVTDFLIIVENLKKFNKLDVDQGKIPQDVHKICSCIRNTFCLSYSIRKRNNIYLYLLNNQLIIKFDGNKLKYLGPDERSQSLLLNKALSLSNERISKDQYDWIESTPGIFIKKLSSNQTLKHYIDSLTFYGVIIFFQNFDFSPNFLDKTMNVMNKLEESLFIFTSVAHDIKKINVPQLLSTYKNAIPYKLPILKSIEDKILYINFQIDRFKENKVHPK
;
A
#
# COMPACT_ATOMS: atom_id res chain seq x y z
N MET A 1 4.83 36.82 3.71
CA MET A 1 5.24 35.65 4.52
C MET A 1 3.99 34.84 4.86
N PHE A 2 3.52 34.02 3.92
CA PHE A 2 2.33 33.19 4.11
C PHE A 2 2.72 31.93 4.87
N ILE A 3 2.38 31.87 6.15
CA ILE A 3 2.43 30.64 6.94
C ILE A 3 1.42 29.68 6.32
N LYS A 4 1.90 28.70 5.56
CA LYS A 4 1.12 27.50 5.22
C LYS A 4 0.82 26.80 6.54
N LEU A 5 -0.36 27.08 7.09
CA LEU A 5 -0.99 26.23 8.09
C LEU A 5 -1.45 24.96 7.35
N ALA A 6 -0.49 24.12 6.95
CA ALA A 6 -0.79 22.77 6.52
C ALA A 6 -1.27 22.03 7.77
N PHE A 7 -2.59 21.88 7.92
CA PHE A 7 -3.11 20.79 8.73
C PHE A 7 -2.32 19.55 8.31
N LEU A 8 -1.55 18.97 9.23
CA LEU A 8 -0.87 17.71 9.01
C LEU A 8 -1.99 16.66 8.87
N ILE A 9 -2.48 16.45 7.64
CA ILE A 9 -3.51 15.46 7.38
C ILE A 9 -2.83 14.12 7.65
N LYS A 10 -3.26 13.46 8.71
CA LYS A 10 -2.78 12.13 9.04
C LYS A 10 -3.24 11.14 7.98
N VAL A 11 -2.29 10.53 7.29
CA VAL A 11 -2.54 9.54 6.24
C VAL A 11 -1.86 8.24 6.63
N THR A 12 -2.52 7.13 6.40
CA THR A 12 -1.95 5.79 6.55
C THR A 12 -1.66 5.22 5.18
N ASP A 13 -0.40 4.87 4.92
CA ASP A 13 0.04 4.41 3.61
C ASP A 13 0.44 2.95 3.65
N PHE A 14 -0.07 2.18 2.71
CA PHE A 14 0.29 0.78 2.51
C PHE A 14 1.08 0.63 1.21
N LEU A 15 2.28 0.07 1.28
CA LEU A 15 3.09 -0.27 0.11
C LEU A 15 3.18 -1.78 -0.03
N ILE A 16 2.63 -2.32 -1.12
CA ILE A 16 2.75 -3.73 -1.47
C ILE A 16 3.74 -3.85 -2.63
N ILE A 17 4.82 -4.58 -2.36
CA ILE A 17 5.83 -4.93 -3.36
C ILE A 17 5.46 -6.29 -3.96
N VAL A 18 5.26 -6.29 -5.27
CA VAL A 18 4.87 -7.47 -6.06
C VAL A 18 5.86 -7.64 -7.20
N GLU A 19 6.26 -8.88 -7.50
CA GLU A 19 7.18 -9.13 -8.60
C GLU A 19 6.58 -8.74 -9.96
N ASN A 20 5.39 -9.28 -10.24
CA ASN A 20 4.57 -8.96 -11.39
C ASN A 20 3.12 -9.39 -11.10
N LEU A 21 2.17 -8.90 -11.90
CA LEU A 21 0.80 -9.42 -11.92
C LEU A 21 0.56 -10.18 -13.22
N LYS A 22 -0.15 -11.30 -13.13
CA LYS A 22 -0.65 -12.02 -14.30
C LYS A 22 -1.54 -11.09 -15.12
N LYS A 23 -1.35 -11.16 -16.44
CA LYS A 23 -2.18 -10.39 -17.38
C LYS A 23 -3.62 -10.90 -17.31
N PHE A 24 -4.54 -9.95 -17.34
CA PHE A 24 -5.98 -10.17 -17.43
C PHE A 24 -6.58 -8.98 -18.18
N ASN A 25 -7.81 -9.13 -18.65
CA ASN A 25 -8.54 -8.08 -19.36
C ASN A 25 -9.99 -7.98 -18.83
N LYS A 26 -10.77 -7.06 -19.41
CA LYS A 26 -12.18 -6.87 -19.05
C LYS A 26 -13.03 -8.13 -19.22
N LEU A 27 -12.84 -8.90 -20.28
CA LEU A 27 -13.59 -10.14 -20.51
C LEU A 27 -13.29 -11.18 -19.42
N ASP A 28 -12.03 -11.29 -18.98
CA ASP A 28 -11.65 -12.18 -17.89
C ASP A 28 -12.38 -11.80 -16.59
N VAL A 29 -12.43 -10.49 -16.28
CA VAL A 29 -13.19 -9.96 -15.14
C VAL A 29 -14.68 -10.27 -15.27
N ASP A 30 -15.25 -10.06 -16.45
CA ASP A 30 -16.67 -10.25 -16.71
C ASP A 30 -17.09 -11.72 -16.62
N GLN A 31 -16.17 -12.65 -16.90
CA GLN A 31 -16.35 -14.10 -16.79
C GLN A 31 -15.94 -14.67 -15.42
N GLY A 32 -15.48 -13.84 -14.48
CA GLY A 32 -14.99 -14.29 -13.17
C GLY A 32 -13.68 -15.09 -13.22
N LYS A 33 -12.89 -14.94 -14.29
CA LYS A 33 -11.61 -15.65 -14.51
C LYS A 33 -10.41 -14.80 -14.08
N ILE A 34 -10.50 -14.20 -12.90
CA ILE A 34 -9.47 -13.31 -12.38
C ILE A 34 -8.30 -14.15 -11.82
N PRO A 35 -7.04 -13.84 -12.19
CA PRO A 35 -5.88 -14.52 -11.63
C PRO A 35 -5.78 -14.37 -10.10
N GLN A 36 -5.31 -15.41 -9.41
CA GLN A 36 -5.28 -15.43 -7.93
C GLN A 36 -4.44 -14.30 -7.30
N ASP A 37 -3.35 -13.90 -7.94
CA ASP A 37 -2.53 -12.77 -7.52
C ASP A 37 -3.28 -11.43 -7.65
N VAL A 38 -4.02 -11.25 -8.76
CA VAL A 38 -4.90 -10.10 -8.95
C VAL A 38 -6.02 -10.08 -7.91
N HIS A 39 -6.63 -11.24 -7.60
CA HIS A 39 -7.64 -11.39 -6.56
C HIS A 39 -7.12 -10.96 -5.17
N LYS A 40 -5.90 -11.38 -4.80
CA LYS A 40 -5.26 -10.97 -3.54
C LYS A 40 -5.03 -9.47 -3.47
N ILE A 41 -4.58 -8.85 -4.57
CA ILE A 41 -4.44 -7.40 -4.66
C ILE A 41 -5.78 -6.69 -4.53
N CYS A 42 -6.84 -7.18 -5.19
CA CYS A 42 -8.19 -6.62 -5.04
C CYS A 42 -8.67 -6.71 -3.58
N SER A 43 -8.42 -7.84 -2.91
CA SER A 43 -8.70 -7.99 -1.48
C SER A 43 -7.90 -7.02 -0.60
N CYS A 44 -6.63 -6.74 -0.93
CA CYS A 44 -5.84 -5.72 -0.26
C CYS A 44 -6.42 -4.30 -0.46
N ILE A 45 -6.83 -3.96 -1.69
CA ILE A 45 -7.49 -2.68 -2.02
C ILE A 45 -8.79 -2.56 -1.21
N ARG A 46 -9.63 -3.61 -1.21
CA ARG A 46 -10.88 -3.66 -0.44
C ARG A 46 -10.62 -3.42 1.04
N ASN A 47 -9.70 -4.16 1.65
CA ASN A 47 -9.40 -4.06 3.08
C ASN A 47 -8.70 -2.74 3.45
N THR A 48 -8.08 -2.06 2.48
CA THR A 48 -7.52 -0.72 2.67
C THR A 48 -8.61 0.34 2.75
N PHE A 49 -9.63 0.28 1.88
CA PHE A 49 -10.58 1.38 1.68
C PHE A 49 -11.97 1.12 2.22
N CYS A 50 -12.56 -0.04 1.98
CA CYS A 50 -14.00 -0.24 2.15
C CYS A 50 -14.40 -0.26 3.63
N LEU A 51 -15.46 0.47 3.94
CA LEU A 51 -16.24 0.44 5.17
C LEU A 51 -17.69 0.07 4.80
N SER A 52 -18.55 -0.17 5.79
CA SER A 52 -19.95 -0.54 5.53
C SER A 52 -20.73 0.51 4.72
N TYR A 53 -20.46 1.80 4.94
CA TYR A 53 -21.22 2.90 4.35
C TYR A 53 -20.35 3.95 3.64
N SER A 54 -19.04 3.74 3.58
CA SER A 54 -18.10 4.73 3.04
C SER A 54 -16.77 4.08 2.67
N ILE A 55 -15.79 4.92 2.30
CA ILE A 55 -14.40 4.48 2.15
C ILE A 55 -13.48 5.30 3.06
N ARG A 56 -12.37 4.69 3.50
CA ARG A 56 -11.32 5.35 4.27
C ARG A 56 -10.61 6.39 3.40
N LYS A 57 -10.97 7.66 3.57
CA LYS A 57 -10.38 8.80 2.85
C LYS A 57 -8.94 9.14 3.24
N ARG A 58 -8.49 8.63 4.39
CA ARG A 58 -7.15 8.86 4.95
C ARG A 58 -6.20 7.67 4.78
N ASN A 59 -6.58 6.71 3.95
CA ASN A 59 -5.70 5.61 3.58
C ASN A 59 -5.23 5.81 2.14
N ASN A 60 -4.02 5.39 1.82
CA ASN A 60 -3.62 5.12 0.45
C ASN A 60 -2.99 3.73 0.36
N ILE A 61 -3.02 3.15 -0.84
CA ILE A 61 -2.26 1.95 -1.16
C ILE A 61 -1.46 2.15 -2.42
N TYR A 62 -0.23 1.68 -2.38
CA TYR A 62 0.74 1.70 -3.46
C TYR A 62 1.08 0.27 -3.84
N LEU A 63 0.98 -0.04 -5.12
CA LEU A 63 1.41 -1.30 -5.70
C LEU A 63 2.69 -1.03 -6.47
N TYR A 64 3.79 -1.64 -6.04
CA TYR A 64 5.08 -1.56 -6.73
C TYR A 64 5.31 -2.86 -7.48
N LEU A 65 5.22 -2.82 -8.82
CA LEU A 65 5.45 -3.95 -9.72
C LEU A 65 6.92 -3.95 -10.18
N LEU A 66 7.74 -4.81 -9.59
CA LEU A 66 9.19 -4.84 -9.78
C LEU A 66 9.62 -5.00 -11.23
N ASN A 67 9.09 -6.02 -11.91
CA ASN A 67 9.51 -6.36 -13.28
C ASN A 67 9.12 -5.28 -14.29
N ASN A 68 8.09 -4.50 -13.97
CA ASN A 68 7.58 -3.45 -14.84
C ASN A 68 8.10 -2.06 -14.42
N GLN A 69 8.83 -1.94 -13.31
CA GLN A 69 9.21 -0.66 -12.71
C GLN A 69 8.01 0.30 -12.64
N LEU A 70 6.83 -0.24 -12.28
CA LEU A 70 5.56 0.48 -12.30
C LEU A 70 5.04 0.64 -10.88
N ILE A 71 4.59 1.86 -10.57
CA ILE A 71 3.91 2.17 -9.33
C ILE A 71 2.48 2.54 -9.64
N ILE A 72 1.53 1.93 -8.94
CA ILE A 72 0.11 2.29 -8.99
C ILE A 72 -0.27 2.80 -7.60
N LYS A 73 -0.73 4.04 -7.49
CA LYS A 73 -1.24 4.65 -6.27
C LYS A 73 -2.76 4.71 -6.33
N PHE A 74 -3.43 4.24 -5.29
CA PHE A 74 -4.82 4.53 -5.00
C PHE A 74 -4.85 5.56 -3.86
N ASP A 75 -5.34 6.75 -4.15
CA ASP A 75 -5.43 7.89 -3.23
C ASP A 75 -6.84 7.95 -2.62
N GLY A 76 -6.98 7.57 -1.34
CA GLY A 76 -8.29 7.42 -0.71
C GLY A 76 -9.11 8.71 -0.71
N ASN A 77 -8.46 9.87 -0.65
CA ASN A 77 -9.12 11.16 -0.63
C ASN A 77 -9.81 11.46 -1.98
N LYS A 78 -9.15 11.08 -3.08
CA LYS A 78 -9.61 11.34 -4.45
C LYS A 78 -10.39 10.18 -5.09
N LEU A 79 -10.31 8.98 -4.50
CA LEU A 79 -10.85 7.75 -5.08
C LEU A 79 -12.37 7.81 -5.29
N LYS A 80 -12.81 7.44 -6.50
CA LYS A 80 -14.21 7.27 -6.88
C LYS A 80 -14.44 5.91 -7.55
N TYR A 81 -15.70 5.48 -7.61
CA TYR A 81 -16.17 4.26 -8.29
C TYR A 81 -15.63 2.93 -7.74
N LEU A 82 -14.86 2.94 -6.64
CA LEU A 82 -14.46 1.73 -5.95
C LEU A 82 -15.67 1.13 -5.21
N GLY A 83 -16.12 -0.04 -5.65
CA GLY A 83 -17.10 -0.86 -4.94
C GLY A 83 -16.42 -1.91 -4.06
N PRO A 84 -17.16 -2.52 -3.12
CA PRO A 84 -16.66 -3.60 -2.26
C PRO A 84 -16.51 -4.94 -3.02
N ASP A 85 -17.13 -5.07 -4.19
CA ASP A 85 -17.06 -6.25 -5.05
C ASP A 85 -15.71 -6.34 -5.79
N GLU A 86 -15.26 -7.57 -6.03
CA GLU A 86 -14.01 -7.85 -6.74
C GLU A 86 -14.01 -7.30 -8.18
N ARG A 87 -15.17 -7.28 -8.85
CA ARG A 87 -15.29 -6.83 -10.24
C ARG A 87 -14.94 -5.35 -10.36
N SER A 88 -15.50 -4.46 -9.53
CA SER A 88 -15.20 -3.03 -9.58
C SER A 88 -13.73 -2.73 -9.30
N GLN A 89 -13.13 -3.40 -8.31
CA GLN A 89 -11.70 -3.31 -7.98
C GLN A 89 -10.83 -3.77 -9.17
N SER A 90 -11.16 -4.91 -9.75
CA SER A 90 -10.42 -5.51 -10.87
C SER A 90 -10.50 -4.66 -12.13
N LEU A 91 -11.66 -4.07 -12.43
CA LEU A 91 -11.81 -3.16 -13.58
C LEU A 91 -10.99 -1.88 -13.42
N LEU A 92 -10.93 -1.31 -12.22
CA LEU A 92 -10.12 -0.13 -11.93
C LEU A 92 -8.62 -0.44 -12.04
N LEU A 93 -8.18 -1.57 -11.47
CA LEU A 93 -6.81 -2.05 -11.59
C LEU A 93 -6.43 -2.35 -13.05
N ASN A 94 -7.31 -3.01 -13.80
CA ASN A 94 -7.12 -3.28 -15.22
C ASN A 94 -6.93 -1.98 -16.02
N LYS A 95 -7.74 -0.95 -15.78
CA LYS A 95 -7.58 0.36 -16.45
C LYS A 95 -6.22 0.99 -16.18
N ALA A 96 -5.73 0.92 -14.94
CA ALA A 96 -4.41 1.44 -14.58
C ALA A 96 -3.28 0.67 -15.30
N LEU A 97 -3.39 -0.67 -15.34
CA LEU A 97 -2.42 -1.52 -16.03
C LEU A 97 -2.44 -1.32 -17.55
N SER A 98 -3.61 -1.26 -18.19
CA SER A 98 -3.77 -0.98 -19.62
C SER A 98 -3.15 0.36 -19.99
N LEU A 99 -3.46 1.43 -19.24
CA LEU A 99 -2.90 2.75 -19.47
C LEU A 99 -1.36 2.76 -19.39
N SER A 100 -0.80 2.00 -18.44
CA SER A 100 0.67 1.87 -18.30
C SER A 100 1.35 1.22 -19.49
N ASN A 101 0.65 0.33 -20.21
CA ASN A 101 1.16 -0.34 -21.41
C ASN A 101 1.00 0.51 -22.66
N GLU A 102 -0.02 1.37 -22.71
CA GLU A 102 -0.37 2.14 -23.91
C GLU A 102 0.27 3.53 -23.97
N ARG A 103 0.38 4.23 -22.83
CA ARG A 103 0.66 5.68 -22.83
C ARG A 103 1.94 6.12 -22.14
N ILE A 104 2.59 5.27 -21.35
CA ILE A 104 3.83 5.67 -20.69
C ILE A 104 5.01 5.40 -21.63
N SER A 105 5.48 6.45 -22.30
CA SER A 105 6.79 6.42 -22.96
C SER A 105 7.89 6.22 -21.91
N LYS A 106 9.05 5.67 -22.31
CA LYS A 106 10.19 5.42 -21.39
C LYS A 106 10.70 6.68 -20.68
N ASP A 107 10.30 7.87 -21.16
CA ASP A 107 10.76 9.18 -20.72
C ASP A 107 9.71 9.95 -19.90
N GLN A 108 8.52 9.37 -19.66
CA GLN A 108 7.48 9.98 -18.84
C GLN A 108 7.56 9.49 -17.38
N TYR A 109 8.11 10.33 -16.51
CA TYR A 109 8.41 10.01 -15.11
C TYR A 109 7.46 10.64 -14.08
N ASP A 110 6.43 11.36 -14.53
CA ASP A 110 5.43 11.98 -13.67
C ASP A 110 4.25 11.04 -13.38
N TRP A 111 3.50 11.37 -12.32
CA TRP A 111 2.24 10.68 -12.01
C TRP A 111 1.18 11.00 -13.06
N ILE A 112 0.57 9.97 -13.61
CA ILE A 112 -0.55 10.07 -14.57
C ILE A 112 -1.80 9.51 -13.89
N GLU A 113 -2.89 10.26 -13.92
CA GLU A 113 -4.18 9.77 -13.42
C GLU A 113 -4.81 8.81 -14.45
N SER A 114 -5.12 7.57 -14.02
CA SER A 114 -5.81 6.57 -14.83
C SER A 114 -7.33 6.72 -14.71
N THR A 115 -7.81 6.85 -13.48
CA THR A 115 -9.21 7.12 -13.12
C THR A 115 -9.20 7.94 -11.83
N PRO A 116 -10.30 8.59 -11.42
CA PRO A 116 -10.29 9.49 -10.27
C PRO A 116 -9.70 8.86 -9.01
N GLY A 117 -8.56 9.40 -8.56
CA GLY A 117 -7.81 8.91 -7.40
C GLY A 117 -6.94 7.68 -7.64
N ILE A 118 -6.75 7.23 -8.87
CA ILE A 118 -5.83 6.15 -9.23
C ILE A 118 -4.77 6.72 -10.15
N PHE A 119 -3.52 6.69 -9.71
CA PHE A 119 -2.38 7.24 -10.42
C PHE A 119 -1.38 6.14 -10.76
N ILE A 120 -0.71 6.29 -11.89
CA ILE A 120 0.38 5.40 -12.32
C ILE A 120 1.65 6.22 -12.53
N LYS A 121 2.79 5.63 -12.22
CA LYS A 121 4.11 6.21 -12.46
C LYS A 121 5.10 5.12 -12.83
N LYS A 122 5.82 5.33 -13.94
CA LYS A 122 6.95 4.48 -14.32
C LYS A 122 8.21 5.02 -13.66
N LEU A 123 8.98 4.15 -13.02
CA LEU A 123 10.31 4.50 -12.55
C LEU A 123 11.30 4.36 -13.70
N SER A 124 12.25 5.30 -13.80
CA SER A 124 13.39 5.16 -14.70
C SER A 124 14.30 4.02 -14.27
N SER A 125 15.17 3.53 -15.15
CA SER A 125 16.18 2.51 -14.81
C SER A 125 17.07 2.91 -13.63
N ASN A 126 17.25 4.22 -13.42
CA ASN A 126 18.07 4.77 -12.34
C ASN A 126 17.26 4.98 -11.05
N GLN A 127 15.92 4.96 -11.13
CA GLN A 127 15.04 5.04 -9.98
C GLN A 127 14.74 3.62 -9.47
N THR A 128 15.35 3.30 -8.34
CA THR A 128 15.17 2.04 -7.63
C THR A 128 14.01 2.14 -6.63
N LEU A 129 13.57 0.99 -6.11
CA LEU A 129 12.65 0.93 -4.98
C LEU A 129 13.12 1.80 -3.80
N LYS A 130 14.45 1.88 -3.58
CA LYS A 130 15.05 2.75 -2.56
C LYS A 130 14.70 4.21 -2.82
N HIS A 131 14.93 4.72 -4.03
CA HIS A 131 14.59 6.12 -4.37
C HIS A 131 13.11 6.42 -4.18
N TYR A 132 12.25 5.44 -4.46
CA TYR A 132 10.82 5.61 -4.21
C TYR A 132 10.51 5.66 -2.71
N ILE A 133 11.04 4.74 -1.91
CA ILE A 133 10.88 4.76 -0.45
C ILE A 133 11.46 6.06 0.13
N ASP A 134 12.62 6.52 -0.34
CA ASP A 134 13.23 7.82 0.01
C ASP A 134 12.30 9.00 -0.33
N SER A 135 11.52 8.92 -1.42
CA SER A 135 10.51 9.94 -1.75
C SER A 135 9.27 9.88 -0.85
N LEU A 136 9.03 8.72 -0.22
CA LEU A 136 7.98 8.51 0.76
C LEU A 136 8.45 8.86 2.19
N THR A 137 9.74 8.86 2.52
CA THR A 137 10.26 8.99 3.90
C THR A 137 10.04 10.34 4.58
N PHE A 138 9.16 11.19 4.05
CA PHE A 138 8.49 12.22 4.84
C PHE A 138 7.60 11.62 5.96
N TYR A 139 7.25 10.33 5.88
CA TYR A 139 6.52 9.62 6.94
C TYR A 139 7.37 9.43 8.20
N GLY A 140 6.73 9.63 9.36
CA GLY A 140 7.40 9.56 10.67
C GLY A 140 7.94 8.17 11.01
N VAL A 141 7.31 7.10 10.54
CA VAL A 141 7.69 5.71 10.83
C VAL A 141 7.46 4.79 9.62
N ILE A 142 8.43 3.93 9.34
CA ILE A 142 8.29 2.84 8.38
C ILE A 142 8.07 1.55 9.17
N ILE A 143 6.95 0.87 8.97
CA ILE A 143 6.66 -0.42 9.60
C ILE A 143 6.72 -1.49 8.53
N PHE A 144 7.54 -2.51 8.73
CA PHE A 144 7.66 -3.59 7.76
C PHE A 144 7.58 -4.95 8.42
N PHE A 145 6.96 -5.89 7.72
CA PHE A 145 6.63 -7.19 8.27
C PHE A 145 7.58 -8.24 7.69
N GLN A 146 8.34 -8.89 8.57
CA GLN A 146 9.16 -10.04 8.21
C GLN A 146 8.44 -11.33 8.60
N ASN A 147 8.60 -12.39 7.79
CA ASN A 147 8.09 -13.73 8.08
C ASN A 147 9.00 -14.54 9.04
N PHE A 148 10.07 -13.94 9.57
CA PHE A 148 11.01 -14.63 10.45
C PHE A 148 10.66 -14.48 11.93
N ASP A 149 10.92 -15.55 12.68
CA ASP A 149 10.95 -15.57 14.14
C ASP A 149 12.09 -14.71 14.67
N PHE A 150 11.89 -13.40 14.70
CA PHE A 150 12.63 -12.55 15.61
C PHE A 150 12.02 -12.65 17.01
N SER A 151 12.91 -12.68 18.00
CA SER A 151 12.60 -12.85 19.43
C SER A 151 11.55 -11.83 19.92
N PRO A 152 10.76 -12.19 20.94
CA PRO A 152 9.53 -11.47 21.32
C PRO A 152 9.79 -10.19 22.12
N ASN A 153 10.91 -9.50 21.91
CA ASN A 153 11.17 -8.21 22.56
C ASN A 153 10.93 -7.01 21.62
N PHE A 154 9.90 -7.10 20.78
CA PHE A 154 9.57 -6.03 19.83
C PHE A 154 8.10 -5.63 19.90
N LEU A 155 7.72 -5.15 21.09
CA LEU A 155 6.76 -4.08 21.39
C LEU A 155 6.45 -4.16 22.87
N ASP A 156 7.35 -3.61 23.68
CA ASP A 156 6.90 -3.02 24.93
C ASP A 156 5.92 -1.91 24.56
N LYS A 157 4.62 -2.27 24.58
CA LYS A 157 3.48 -1.60 25.23
C LYS A 157 3.51 -0.07 25.40
N THR A 158 4.24 0.65 24.57
CA THR A 158 4.32 2.10 24.67
C THR A 158 3.28 2.67 23.72
N MET A 159 2.30 3.33 24.32
CA MET A 159 1.33 4.26 23.74
C MET A 159 1.91 5.11 22.57
N ASN A 160 3.23 5.28 22.51
CA ASN A 160 3.98 5.96 21.45
C ASN A 160 3.97 5.29 20.06
N VAL A 161 3.97 3.97 19.91
CA VAL A 161 3.89 3.35 18.57
C VAL A 161 2.47 3.46 18.02
N MET A 162 1.45 3.24 18.87
CA MET A 162 0.04 3.36 18.48
C MET A 162 -0.32 4.77 18.04
N ASN A 163 0.25 5.80 18.70
CA ASN A 163 0.13 7.20 18.30
C ASN A 163 0.72 7.52 16.91
N LYS A 164 1.62 6.67 16.40
CA LYS A 164 2.32 6.86 15.12
C LYS A 164 1.76 5.98 14.00
N LEU A 165 0.81 5.07 14.27
CA LEU A 165 0.21 4.21 13.24
C LEU A 165 -0.56 5.02 12.18
N GLU A 166 -1.24 6.08 12.64
CA GLU A 166 -1.63 7.18 11.76
C GLU A 166 -0.35 7.93 11.38
N GLU A 167 -0.04 8.09 10.09
CA GLU A 167 1.25 8.61 9.56
C GLU A 167 2.38 7.58 9.42
N SER A 168 2.06 6.28 9.49
CA SER A 168 3.00 5.22 9.16
C SER A 168 2.89 4.76 7.70
N LEU A 169 4.04 4.40 7.14
CA LEU A 169 4.15 3.61 5.92
C LEU A 169 4.31 2.13 6.27
N PHE A 170 3.31 1.32 5.92
CA PHE A 170 3.31 -0.12 6.12
C PHE A 170 3.79 -0.83 4.85
N ILE A 171 4.90 -1.57 4.92
CA ILE A 171 5.50 -2.24 3.76
C ILE A 171 5.27 -3.75 3.84
N PHE A 172 4.70 -4.30 2.77
CA PHE A 172 4.48 -5.73 2.57
C PHE A 172 5.17 -6.23 1.31
N THR A 173 5.65 -7.46 1.35
CA THR A 173 6.19 -8.17 0.18
C THR A 173 5.31 -9.38 -0.13
N SER A 174 4.77 -9.46 -1.34
CA SER A 174 3.98 -10.62 -1.79
C SER A 174 4.84 -11.83 -2.18
N VAL A 175 6.17 -11.68 -2.19
CA VAL A 175 7.12 -12.71 -2.60
C VAL A 175 7.71 -13.35 -1.35
N ALA A 176 7.62 -14.68 -1.24
CA ALA A 176 8.34 -15.44 -0.23
C ALA A 176 9.84 -15.37 -0.55
N HIS A 177 10.56 -14.68 0.33
CA HIS A 177 12.01 -14.69 0.50
C HIS A 177 12.95 -14.15 -0.57
N ASP A 178 12.68 -14.19 -1.87
CA ASP A 178 13.68 -13.76 -2.85
C ASP A 178 13.07 -13.08 -4.07
N ILE A 179 12.99 -11.74 -4.02
CA ILE A 179 13.21 -11.01 -5.24
C ILE A 179 14.70 -11.24 -5.53
N LYS A 180 15.04 -12.04 -6.55
CA LYS A 180 16.44 -12.33 -6.97
C LYS A 180 17.33 -11.09 -7.23
N LYS A 181 16.83 -9.87 -6.99
CA LYS A 181 17.49 -8.58 -7.18
C LYS A 181 17.44 -7.62 -5.97
N ILE A 182 16.52 -7.77 -5.00
CA ILE A 182 16.38 -6.80 -3.89
C ILE A 182 15.97 -7.50 -2.57
N ASN A 183 16.88 -7.49 -1.59
CA ASN A 183 16.59 -7.88 -0.21
C ASN A 183 15.89 -6.72 0.51
N VAL A 184 14.55 -6.69 0.46
CA VAL A 184 13.73 -5.63 1.07
C VAL A 184 13.99 -5.49 2.58
N PRO A 185 14.05 -6.58 3.38
CA PRO A 185 14.47 -6.50 4.78
C PRO A 185 15.80 -5.75 5.01
N GLN A 186 16.83 -6.08 4.23
CA GLN A 186 18.14 -5.46 4.33
C GLN A 186 18.12 -3.99 3.85
N LEU A 187 17.33 -3.67 2.83
CA LEU A 187 17.13 -2.29 2.40
C LEU A 187 16.48 -1.46 3.53
N LEU A 188 15.44 -2.01 4.16
CA LEU A 188 14.67 -1.30 5.18
C LEU A 188 15.46 -1.14 6.49
N SER A 189 16.36 -2.06 6.84
CA SER A 189 17.23 -1.90 8.01
C SER A 189 18.21 -0.73 7.90
N THR A 190 18.42 -0.16 6.71
CA THR A 190 19.24 1.06 6.53
C THR A 190 18.55 2.34 7.01
N TYR A 191 17.23 2.30 7.21
CA TYR A 191 16.45 3.46 7.64
C TYR A 191 16.32 3.50 9.16
N LYS A 192 16.77 4.60 9.78
CA LYS A 192 16.74 4.77 11.25
C LYS A 192 15.33 4.72 11.86
N ASN A 193 14.30 5.08 11.09
CA ASN A 193 12.90 5.11 11.49
C ASN A 193 12.12 3.86 11.04
N ALA A 194 12.81 2.82 10.53
CA ALA A 194 12.19 1.57 10.17
C ALA A 194 12.09 0.63 11.39
N ILE A 195 10.88 0.14 11.63
CA ILE A 195 10.52 -0.70 12.77
C ILE A 195 10.07 -2.05 12.19
N PRO A 196 10.84 -3.14 12.40
CA PRO A 196 10.34 -4.47 12.09
C PRO A 196 9.17 -4.77 13.03
N TYR A 197 8.06 -5.27 12.49
CA TYR A 197 6.87 -5.59 13.28
C TYR A 197 6.42 -7.02 13.00
N LYS A 198 6.15 -7.79 14.06
CA LYS A 198 5.55 -9.13 13.97
C LYS A 198 4.05 -9.02 14.24
N LEU A 199 3.23 -9.24 13.21
CA LEU A 199 1.77 -9.34 13.38
C LEU A 199 1.39 -10.69 14.01
N PRO A 200 0.19 -10.81 14.59
CA PRO A 200 -0.42 -12.10 14.91
C PRO A 200 -0.33 -13.05 13.70
N ILE A 201 -0.50 -14.37 13.91
CA ILE A 201 -0.39 -15.42 12.88
C ILE A 201 -1.49 -15.24 11.80
N LEU A 202 -1.33 -14.23 10.96
CA LEU A 202 -2.16 -13.87 9.81
C LEU A 202 -1.35 -14.22 8.58
N LYS A 203 -1.88 -15.13 7.77
CA LYS A 203 -1.15 -15.68 6.62
C LYS A 203 -1.12 -14.71 5.44
N SER A 204 -2.23 -14.00 5.19
CA SER A 204 -2.41 -13.18 3.99
C SER A 204 -2.06 -11.70 4.24
N ILE A 205 -1.77 -10.94 3.19
CA ILE A 205 -1.45 -9.50 3.31
C ILE A 205 -2.73 -8.71 3.57
N GLU A 206 -3.82 -9.10 2.92
CA GLU A 206 -5.14 -8.51 3.04
C GLU A 206 -5.65 -8.58 4.49
N ASP A 207 -5.44 -9.69 5.20
CA ASP A 207 -5.81 -9.82 6.62
C ASP A 207 -4.94 -8.93 7.52
N LYS A 208 -3.65 -8.80 7.19
CA LYS A 208 -2.73 -7.91 7.92
C LYS A 208 -3.15 -6.45 7.78
N ILE A 209 -3.52 -6.01 6.57
CA ILE A 209 -4.06 -4.66 6.32
C ILE A 209 -5.34 -4.45 7.12
N LEU A 210 -6.27 -5.41 7.09
CA LEU A 210 -7.51 -5.34 7.84
C LEU A 210 -7.25 -5.18 9.35
N TYR A 211 -6.34 -6.00 9.89
CA TYR A 211 -5.96 -5.93 11.30
C TYR A 211 -5.34 -4.58 11.68
N ILE A 212 -4.44 -4.04 10.85
CA ILE A 212 -3.84 -2.72 11.09
C ILE A 212 -4.92 -1.64 11.12
N ASN A 213 -5.82 -1.63 10.13
CA ASN A 213 -6.94 -0.69 10.11
C ASN A 213 -7.82 -0.84 11.36
N PHE A 214 -8.11 -2.07 11.79
CA PHE A 214 -8.84 -2.32 13.03
C PHE A 214 -8.13 -1.75 14.26
N GLN A 215 -6.80 -1.91 14.38
CA GLN A 215 -6.04 -1.33 15.49
C GLN A 215 -6.05 0.20 15.48
N ILE A 216 -5.93 0.81 14.30
CA ILE A 216 -6.02 2.26 14.12
C ILE A 216 -7.41 2.77 14.54
N ASP A 217 -8.47 2.12 14.08
CA ASP A 217 -9.85 2.51 14.36
C ASP A 217 -10.17 2.38 15.87
N ARG A 218 -9.78 1.25 16.50
CA ARG A 218 -9.91 1.06 17.96
C ARG A 218 -9.15 2.11 18.77
N PHE A 219 -7.96 2.51 18.30
CA PHE A 219 -7.16 3.52 18.98
C PHE A 219 -7.80 4.92 18.92
N LYS A 220 -8.41 5.28 17.78
CA LYS A 220 -9.18 6.53 17.64
C LYS A 220 -10.38 6.55 18.58
N GLU A 221 -11.14 5.46 18.65
CA GLU A 221 -12.31 5.35 19.53
C GLU A 221 -11.93 5.59 20.99
N ASN A 222 -10.86 4.96 21.49
CA ASN A 222 -10.39 5.16 22.87
C ASN A 222 -9.94 6.60 23.18
N LYS A 223 -9.50 7.38 22.18
CA LYS A 223 -9.15 8.80 22.36
C LYS A 223 -10.38 9.70 22.48
N VAL A 224 -11.43 9.39 21.73
CA VAL A 224 -12.68 10.16 21.72
C VAL A 224 -13.56 9.77 22.91
N HIS A 225 -13.54 8.49 23.29
CA HIS A 225 -14.32 7.90 24.37
C HIS A 225 -13.40 7.04 25.26
N PRO A 226 -12.61 7.66 26.17
CA PRO A 226 -11.83 6.91 27.13
C PRO A 226 -12.78 6.12 28.04
N LYS A 227 -12.53 4.81 28.17
CA LYS A 227 -13.23 3.96 29.15
C LYS A 227 -12.78 4.27 30.57
#